data_AF-A0A973WXZ4-F1
#
_entry.id   AF-A0A973WXZ4-F1
#
_cell.length_a   1.000
_cell.length_b   1.000
_cell.length_c   1.000
_cell.angle_alpha   90.00
_cell.angle_beta   90.00
_cell.angle_gamma   90.00
#
_symmetry.space_group_name_H-M   'P 1'
#
loop_
_entity.id
_entity.type
_entity.pdbx_description
1 polymer ?
#
loop_
_entity_poly.entity_id
_entity_poly.type
_entity_poly.pdbx_seq_one_letter_code
_entity_poly.pdbx_strand_id
1 'polypeptide(L)'
;MAAKPIQPDITLLLDMDGVIRDATLSSAMAGESVDGWLGQAWTEIAGTSGGDKVKRMVEDARTSGISAFRQINQRFPSGVEIPMEFTTMLLGDRAGMLAVGKNLQAVTELHARLIAAQQTMERDYWRLREIETRYRLVFDASNEAVVIVSASDLRIVEANRAAVQALSASERRNEDLAGREILMDVAPQDREAVREMLARIRDRGKALSILVHLGQDAKPWMLRGSLMSSEAGQVFLLQFTAAVVTSRGSDHEERDTLKGLIDRVPDGFVALDPAGIIRHANQAFLDIVQIGSKGSVIGESLSRWLSQPGADLTALLSNLQRYKTVRLFSTTIHGELGSETEVEISAVAGDGGDQNYIGVLMRNISRRLSSAGEGDSLRTALGPISEQLGRSSLRKLVKNTVSIVEQHYVKEALELSGGNRTATAELLGLSRQSLYAKLNRYGLEDREPESQDSSED
;
A
#
# COMPACT_ATOMS: atom_id res chain seq x y z
N MET A 1 4.85 60.90 20.55
CA MET A 1 5.68 60.71 19.34
C MET A 1 5.19 61.70 18.29
N ALA A 2 5.99 62.71 17.96
CA ALA A 2 5.65 63.63 16.87
C ALA A 2 5.57 62.83 15.57
N ALA A 3 4.44 62.91 14.87
CA ALA A 3 4.27 62.26 13.56
C ALA A 3 5.36 62.81 12.63
N LYS A 4 6.31 61.94 12.27
CA LYS A 4 7.33 62.24 11.26
C LYS A 4 6.57 62.68 9.99
N PRO A 5 6.85 63.86 9.42
CA PRO A 5 6.12 64.30 8.23
C PRO A 5 6.29 63.22 7.16
N ILE A 6 5.16 62.68 6.70
CA ILE A 6 5.12 61.67 5.65
C ILE A 6 5.64 62.37 4.40
N GLN A 7 6.91 62.12 4.08
CA GLN A 7 7.51 62.66 2.86
C GLN A 7 6.88 61.95 1.67
N PRO A 8 6.48 62.68 0.63
CA PRO A 8 5.96 62.08 -0.58
C PRO A 8 7.06 61.35 -1.33
N ASP A 9 6.74 60.19 -1.89
CA ASP A 9 7.71 59.39 -2.67
C ASP A 9 7.91 59.96 -4.07
N ILE A 10 6.88 60.66 -4.58
CA ILE A 10 6.91 61.37 -5.85
C ILE A 10 6.06 62.64 -5.76
N THR A 11 6.56 63.72 -6.35
CA THR A 11 5.81 64.97 -6.48
C THR A 11 5.89 65.45 -7.91
N LEU A 12 4.75 65.72 -8.53
CA LEU A 12 4.63 66.23 -9.89
C LEU A 12 4.01 67.62 -9.84
N LEU A 13 4.64 68.57 -10.50
CA LEU A 13 4.05 69.86 -10.81
C LEU A 13 3.41 69.76 -12.19
N LEU A 14 2.12 70.04 -12.27
CA LEU A 14 1.31 69.96 -13.48
C LEU A 14 0.84 71.36 -13.88
N ASP A 15 0.69 71.63 -15.17
CA ASP A 15 -0.10 72.78 -15.60
C ASP A 15 -1.61 72.50 -15.53
N MET A 16 -2.42 73.49 -15.90
CA MET A 16 -3.88 73.38 -15.84
C MET A 16 -4.43 72.27 -16.73
N ASP A 17 -3.73 71.87 -17.79
CA ASP A 17 -4.14 70.82 -18.72
C ASP A 17 -3.67 69.42 -18.30
N GLY A 18 -2.91 69.31 -17.19
CA GLY A 18 -2.39 68.05 -16.66
C GLY A 18 -1.08 67.62 -17.30
N VAL A 19 -0.34 68.54 -17.93
CA VAL A 19 1.00 68.30 -18.48
C VAL A 19 2.04 68.51 -17.39
N ILE A 20 3.01 67.59 -17.30
CA ILE A 20 4.05 67.60 -16.27
C ILE A 20 5.07 68.69 -16.57
N ARG A 21 5.22 69.64 -15.65
CA ARG A 21 6.17 70.76 -15.69
C ARG A 21 7.42 70.49 -14.88
N ASP A 22 7.27 69.77 -13.79
CA ASP A 22 8.39 69.34 -12.94
C ASP A 22 8.04 68.01 -12.26
N ALA A 23 9.05 67.21 -11.95
CA ALA A 23 8.89 65.92 -11.29
C ALA A 23 10.05 65.68 -10.34
N THR A 24 9.75 65.34 -9.09
CA THR A 24 10.75 65.03 -8.07
C THR A 24 10.46 63.69 -7.42
N LEU A 25 11.50 62.89 -7.22
CA LEU A 25 11.45 61.61 -6.52
C LEU A 25 12.10 61.71 -5.16
N SER A 26 11.59 60.96 -4.19
CA SER A 26 12.23 60.82 -2.88
C SER A 26 13.46 59.90 -2.96
N SER A 27 14.31 59.97 -1.94
CA SER A 27 15.46 59.06 -1.80
C SER A 27 15.07 57.58 -1.71
N ALA A 28 13.81 57.26 -1.37
CA ALA A 28 13.32 55.89 -1.36
C ALA A 28 13.15 55.31 -2.77
N MET A 29 13.08 56.17 -3.80
CA MET A 29 12.91 55.82 -5.22
C MET A 29 14.17 56.08 -6.05
N ALA A 30 15.35 56.05 -5.41
CA ALA A 30 16.64 56.37 -6.06
C ALA A 30 17.05 55.43 -7.22
N GLY A 31 16.36 54.29 -7.40
CA GLY A 31 16.60 53.36 -8.51
C GLY A 31 15.86 53.71 -9.81
N GLU A 32 14.94 54.68 -9.79
CA GLU A 32 14.12 55.07 -10.94
C GLU A 32 14.42 56.51 -11.37
N SER A 33 14.19 56.82 -12.65
CA SER A 33 14.31 58.18 -13.21
C SER A 33 12.96 58.76 -13.60
N VAL A 34 12.84 60.08 -13.58
CA VAL A 34 11.70 60.81 -14.19
C VAL A 34 12.08 61.49 -15.51
N ASP A 35 13.29 61.21 -16.00
CA ASP A 35 13.79 61.72 -17.26
C ASP A 35 12.87 61.31 -18.41
N GLY A 36 12.30 62.31 -19.10
CA GLY A 36 11.36 62.11 -20.20
C GLY A 36 9.88 62.33 -19.86
N TRP A 37 9.52 62.53 -18.58
CA TRP A 37 8.14 62.90 -18.20
C TRP A 37 7.83 64.38 -18.43
N LEU A 38 8.85 65.24 -18.41
CA LEU A 38 8.71 66.67 -18.60
C LEU A 38 8.08 66.97 -19.97
N GLY A 39 6.99 67.72 -19.96
CA GLY A 39 6.22 68.10 -21.16
C GLY A 39 5.24 67.03 -21.65
N GLN A 40 5.17 65.85 -21.03
CA GLN A 40 4.17 64.82 -21.35
C GLN A 40 2.89 65.01 -20.53
N ALA A 41 1.76 64.61 -21.11
CA ALA A 41 0.50 64.56 -20.38
C ALA A 41 0.54 63.41 -19.37
N TRP A 42 0.18 63.67 -18.10
CA TRP A 42 0.25 62.64 -17.06
C TRP A 42 -0.59 61.40 -17.38
N THR A 43 -1.70 61.58 -18.12
CA THR A 43 -2.56 60.49 -18.59
C THR A 43 -1.85 59.48 -19.51
N GLU A 44 -0.82 59.90 -20.24
CA GLU A 44 -0.08 59.05 -21.19
C GLU A 44 0.93 58.14 -20.49
N ILE A 45 1.41 58.54 -19.31
CA ILE A 45 2.40 57.79 -18.53
C ILE A 45 1.81 57.05 -17.33
N ALA A 46 0.49 57.11 -17.12
CA ALA A 46 -0.22 56.52 -15.99
C ALA A 46 -0.50 55.00 -16.14
N GLY A 47 0.19 54.31 -17.05
CA GLY A 47 -0.02 52.88 -17.34
C GLY A 47 -1.37 52.60 -18.03
N THR A 48 -1.62 51.32 -18.34
CA THR A 48 -2.74 50.88 -19.22
C THR A 48 -4.13 51.15 -18.66
N SER A 49 -4.28 51.34 -17.35
CA SER A 49 -5.58 51.57 -16.67
C SER A 49 -5.61 52.82 -15.78
N GLY A 50 -4.51 53.57 -15.69
CA GLY A 50 -4.42 54.75 -14.83
C GLY A 50 -4.83 56.06 -15.51
N GLY A 51 -4.85 56.13 -16.85
CA GLY A 51 -5.20 57.36 -17.59
C GLY A 51 -6.56 57.95 -17.21
N ASP A 52 -7.61 57.13 -17.16
CA ASP A 52 -8.96 57.58 -16.75
C ASP A 52 -9.00 58.05 -15.29
N LYS A 53 -8.21 57.42 -14.41
CA LYS A 53 -8.12 57.80 -13.00
C LYS A 53 -7.40 59.13 -12.84
N VAL A 54 -6.30 59.33 -13.55
CA VAL A 54 -5.54 60.59 -13.59
C VAL A 54 -6.40 61.71 -14.13
N LYS A 55 -7.12 61.48 -15.24
CA LYS A 55 -8.02 62.49 -15.81
C LYS A 55 -9.04 62.98 -14.78
N ARG A 56 -9.67 62.05 -14.06
CA ARG A 56 -10.61 62.39 -12.97
C ARG A 56 -9.93 63.16 -11.84
N MET A 57 -8.71 62.77 -11.44
CA MET A 57 -8.00 63.50 -10.38
C MET A 57 -7.65 64.93 -10.76
N VAL A 58 -7.25 65.16 -12.01
CA VAL A 58 -6.96 66.50 -12.55
C VAL A 58 -8.25 67.33 -12.60
N GLU A 59 -9.35 66.74 -13.03
CA GLU A 59 -10.66 67.40 -13.08
C GLU A 59 -11.22 67.72 -11.68
N ASP A 60 -11.12 66.77 -10.74
CA ASP A 60 -11.49 66.93 -9.34
C ASP A 60 -10.65 68.07 -8.70
N ALA A 61 -9.33 68.08 -8.90
CA ALA A 61 -8.46 69.14 -8.38
C ALA A 61 -8.80 70.52 -8.97
N ARG A 62 -9.20 70.59 -10.23
CA ARG A 62 -9.61 71.84 -10.89
C ARG A 62 -10.93 72.38 -10.35
N THR A 63 -11.87 71.51 -10.00
CA THR A 63 -13.23 71.90 -9.57
C THR A 63 -13.34 72.08 -8.06
N SER A 64 -12.81 71.16 -7.26
CA SER A 64 -12.87 71.19 -5.79
C SER A 64 -11.57 71.66 -5.11
N GLY A 65 -10.52 71.98 -5.88
CA GLY A 65 -9.22 72.39 -5.36
C GLY A 65 -8.33 71.25 -4.87
N ILE A 66 -8.90 70.08 -4.61
CA ILE A 66 -8.19 68.84 -4.23
C ILE A 66 -8.94 67.62 -4.77
N SER A 67 -8.21 66.57 -5.13
CA SER A 67 -8.76 65.27 -5.53
C SER A 67 -8.74 64.26 -4.39
N ALA A 68 -9.68 63.30 -4.43
CA ALA A 68 -9.58 62.11 -3.60
C ALA A 68 -8.31 61.29 -3.95
N PHE A 69 -7.83 60.50 -2.99
CA PHE A 69 -6.74 59.56 -3.24
C PHE A 69 -7.17 58.50 -4.26
N ARG A 70 -6.32 58.23 -5.24
CA ARG A 70 -6.53 57.13 -6.20
C ARG A 70 -5.25 56.36 -6.44
N GLN A 71 -5.41 55.05 -6.62
CA GLN A 71 -4.32 54.13 -6.90
C GLN A 71 -4.16 53.93 -8.40
N ILE A 72 -2.96 54.20 -8.91
CA ILE A 72 -2.53 53.99 -10.29
C ILE A 72 -1.23 53.19 -10.34
N ASN A 73 -1.04 52.41 -11.39
CA ASN A 73 0.27 51.80 -11.67
C ASN A 73 1.07 52.80 -12.50
N GLN A 74 1.94 53.57 -11.84
CA GLN A 74 2.78 54.56 -12.50
C GLN A 74 3.86 53.84 -13.30
N ARG A 75 3.91 54.11 -14.60
CA ARG A 75 4.93 53.56 -15.49
C ARG A 75 6.14 54.49 -15.51
N PHE A 76 7.31 53.95 -15.19
CA PHE A 76 8.58 54.66 -15.22
C PHE A 76 9.25 54.55 -16.60
N PRO A 77 10.14 55.48 -16.97
CA PRO A 77 10.90 55.42 -18.23
C PRO A 77 11.71 54.13 -18.39
N SER A 78 12.12 53.50 -17.28
CA SER A 78 12.73 52.17 -17.21
C SER A 78 11.83 51.04 -17.74
N GLY A 79 10.53 51.28 -17.85
CA GLY A 79 9.51 50.30 -18.19
C GLY A 79 8.88 49.61 -16.98
N VAL A 80 9.40 49.82 -15.76
CA VAL A 80 8.82 49.29 -14.51
C VAL A 80 7.51 50.00 -14.21
N GLU A 81 6.50 49.24 -13.80
CA GLU A 81 5.23 49.78 -13.29
C GLU A 81 5.17 49.62 -11.77
N ILE A 82 4.97 50.72 -11.05
CA ILE A 82 4.91 50.74 -9.59
C ILE A 82 3.50 51.16 -9.16
N PRO A 83 2.81 50.39 -8.30
CA PRO A 83 1.54 50.81 -7.73
C PRO A 83 1.76 51.97 -6.76
N MET A 84 1.17 53.12 -7.09
CA MET A 84 1.27 54.36 -6.31
C MET A 84 -0.11 54.95 -6.06
N GLU A 85 -0.29 55.51 -4.87
CA GLU A 85 -1.47 56.28 -4.52
C GLU A 85 -1.17 57.76 -4.68
N PHE A 86 -1.97 58.47 -5.48
CA PHE A 86 -1.81 59.90 -5.72
C PHE A 86 -3.00 60.71 -5.22
N THR A 87 -2.75 61.94 -4.83
CA THR A 87 -3.74 63.03 -4.71
C THR A 87 -3.23 64.26 -5.45
N THR A 88 -4.12 65.04 -6.03
CA THR A 88 -3.78 66.26 -6.76
C THR A 88 -4.42 67.46 -6.08
N MET A 89 -3.68 68.56 -5.96
CA MET A 89 -4.10 69.79 -5.30
C MET A 89 -3.88 70.99 -6.24
N LEU A 90 -4.79 71.94 -6.27
CA LEU A 90 -4.62 73.17 -7.05
C LEU A 90 -3.70 74.16 -6.31
N LEU A 91 -2.70 74.70 -6.99
CA LEU A 91 -1.76 75.68 -6.45
C LEU A 91 -2.18 77.11 -6.86
N GLY A 92 -3.19 77.67 -6.17
CA GLY A 92 -3.58 79.09 -6.32
C GLY A 92 -3.80 79.60 -7.75
N ASP A 93 -3.94 80.93 -7.92
CA ASP A 93 -4.21 81.52 -9.23
C ASP A 93 -2.95 81.49 -10.13
N ARG A 94 -2.91 80.49 -11.02
CA ARG A 94 -1.97 80.26 -12.14
C ARG A 94 -0.67 79.49 -11.85
N ALA A 95 -0.44 78.94 -10.65
CA ALA A 95 0.75 78.12 -10.39
C ALA A 95 0.58 76.63 -10.75
N GLY A 96 -0.57 76.24 -11.30
CA GLY A 96 -0.83 74.88 -11.78
C GLY A 96 -1.40 73.97 -10.69
N MET A 97 -1.10 72.68 -10.77
CA MET A 97 -1.52 71.65 -9.82
C MET A 97 -0.32 70.88 -9.28
N LEU A 98 -0.40 70.42 -8.03
CA LEU A 98 0.58 69.55 -7.40
C LEU A 98 -0.01 68.16 -7.25
N ALA A 99 0.55 67.16 -7.92
CA ALA A 99 0.23 65.76 -7.64
C ALA A 99 1.27 65.17 -6.70
N VAL A 100 0.80 64.59 -5.61
CA VAL A 100 1.62 63.98 -4.57
C VAL A 100 1.32 62.49 -4.55
N GLY A 101 2.36 61.68 -4.77
CA GLY A 101 2.25 60.23 -4.84
C GLY A 101 3.04 59.52 -3.74
N LYS A 102 2.50 58.40 -3.28
CA LYS A 102 3.11 57.51 -2.29
C LYS A 102 3.24 56.09 -2.85
N ASN A 103 4.40 55.48 -2.65
CA ASN A 103 4.65 54.11 -3.08
C ASN A 103 3.89 53.12 -2.18
N LEU A 104 3.05 52.26 -2.77
CA LEU A 104 2.34 51.22 -2.06
C LEU A 104 3.11 49.89 -1.99
N GLN A 105 4.22 49.73 -2.71
CA GLN A 105 5.00 48.48 -2.77
C GLN A 105 5.41 47.99 -1.38
N ALA A 106 5.89 48.89 -0.51
CA ALA A 106 6.27 48.51 0.86
C ALA A 106 5.08 47.96 1.68
N VAL A 107 3.88 48.52 1.48
CA VAL A 107 2.65 48.05 2.15
C VAL A 107 2.19 46.72 1.55
N THR A 108 2.22 46.60 0.22
CA THR A 108 1.84 45.35 -0.47
C THR A 108 2.80 44.20 -0.18
N GLU A 109 4.10 44.48 -0.06
CA GLU A 109 5.11 43.47 0.28
C GLU A 109 4.94 43.00 1.73
N LEU A 110 4.68 43.91 2.68
CA LEU A 110 4.35 43.55 4.05
C LEU A 110 3.06 42.73 4.14
N HIS A 111 2.01 43.13 3.42
CA HIS A 111 0.77 42.35 3.33
C HIS A 111 1.01 40.96 2.73
N ALA A 112 1.79 40.86 1.65
CA ALA A 112 2.13 39.57 1.04
C ALA A 112 2.92 38.68 2.01
N ARG A 113 3.90 39.23 2.74
CA ARG A 113 4.66 38.51 3.77
C ARG A 113 3.78 38.06 4.92
N LEU A 114 2.84 38.90 5.37
CA LEU A 114 1.88 38.56 6.42
C LEU A 114 0.99 37.39 5.99
N ILE A 115 0.42 37.47 4.78
CA ILE A 115 -0.44 36.42 4.24
C ILE A 115 0.34 35.11 4.09
N ALA A 116 1.56 35.16 3.56
CA ALA A 116 2.41 33.98 3.41
C ALA A 116 2.76 33.35 4.78
N ALA A 117 3.05 34.17 5.79
CA ALA A 117 3.29 33.70 7.15
C ALA A 117 2.04 33.03 7.75
N GLN A 118 0.86 33.66 7.59
CA GLN A 118 -0.41 33.10 8.05
C GLN A 118 -0.71 31.76 7.37
N GLN A 119 -0.57 31.67 6.04
CA GLN A 119 -0.78 30.43 5.30
C GLN A 119 0.17 29.31 5.74
N THR A 120 1.43 29.66 6.01
CA THR A 120 2.41 28.70 6.52
C THR A 120 1.99 28.18 7.90
N MET A 121 1.59 29.08 8.80
CA MET A 121 1.09 28.73 10.14
C MET A 121 -0.17 27.85 10.07
N GLU A 122 -1.13 28.17 9.21
CA GLU A 122 -2.34 27.37 9.02
C GLU A 122 -2.00 25.97 8.51
N ARG A 123 -1.10 25.87 7.53
CA ARG A 123 -0.66 24.57 7.01
C ARG A 123 0.02 23.73 8.08
N ASP A 124 0.90 24.33 8.87
CA ASP A 124 1.62 23.62 9.94
C ASP A 124 0.66 23.19 11.05
N TYR A 125 -0.33 24.03 11.38
CA TYR A 125 -1.42 23.68 12.31
C TYR A 125 -2.23 22.48 11.81
N TRP A 126 -2.67 22.50 10.55
CA TRP A 126 -3.40 21.38 9.96
C TRP A 126 -2.57 20.09 9.94
N ARG A 127 -1.27 20.22 9.64
CA ARG A 127 -0.36 19.07 9.63
C ARG A 127 -0.16 18.47 11.01
N LEU A 128 0.00 19.30 12.04
CA LEU A 128 0.11 18.85 13.42
C LEU A 128 -1.19 18.14 13.85
N ARG A 129 -2.34 18.70 13.51
CA ARG A 129 -3.66 18.13 13.83
C ARG A 129 -3.89 16.78 13.14
N GLU A 130 -3.46 16.63 11.90
CA GLU A 130 -3.50 15.37 11.16
C GLU A 130 -2.63 14.30 11.83
N ILE A 131 -1.39 14.64 12.19
CA ILE A 131 -0.47 13.74 12.89
C ILE A 131 -1.03 13.34 14.25
N GLU A 132 -1.54 14.29 15.03
CA GLU A 132 -2.16 14.04 16.35
C GLU A 132 -3.38 13.11 16.23
N THR A 133 -4.25 13.35 15.24
CA THR A 133 -5.43 12.52 15.00
C THR A 133 -5.02 11.10 14.61
N ARG A 134 -4.04 10.96 13.70
CA ARG A 134 -3.52 9.65 13.29
C ARG A 134 -2.86 8.91 14.45
N TYR A 135 -2.09 9.62 15.28
CA TYR A 135 -1.51 9.08 16.50
C TYR A 135 -2.60 8.54 17.43
N ARG A 136 -3.61 9.34 17.77
CA ARG A 136 -4.72 8.92 18.64
C ARG A 136 -5.46 7.70 18.08
N LEU A 137 -5.77 7.69 16.79
CA LEU A 137 -6.46 6.57 16.15
C LEU A 137 -5.65 5.27 16.24
N VAL A 138 -4.34 5.30 15.94
CA VAL A 138 -3.48 4.11 16.02
C VAL A 138 -3.28 3.68 17.48
N PHE A 139 -3.08 4.64 18.37
CA PHE A 139 -2.89 4.39 19.79
C PHE A 139 -4.11 3.71 20.41
N ASP A 140 -5.32 4.24 20.16
CA ASP A 140 -6.58 3.72 20.71
C ASP A 140 -7.08 2.45 20.03
N ALA A 141 -6.81 2.26 18.73
CA ALA A 141 -7.20 1.05 18.00
C ALA A 141 -6.27 -0.15 18.23
N SER A 142 -5.10 0.07 18.86
CA SER A 142 -4.17 -1.01 19.16
C SER A 142 -4.75 -1.99 20.18
N ASN A 143 -4.69 -3.28 19.87
CA ASN A 143 -5.05 -4.35 20.79
C ASN A 143 -3.96 -4.64 21.84
N GLU A 144 -2.74 -4.17 21.63
CA GLU A 144 -1.68 -4.22 22.63
C GLU A 144 -1.87 -3.10 23.65
N ALA A 145 -1.64 -3.40 24.92
CA ALA A 145 -1.67 -2.41 25.98
C ALA A 145 -0.40 -1.55 25.89
N VAL A 146 -0.56 -0.26 25.56
CA VAL A 146 0.54 0.69 25.42
C VAL A 146 0.43 1.78 26.47
N VAL A 147 1.54 2.02 27.19
CA VAL A 147 1.66 3.04 28.23
C VAL A 147 2.91 3.88 27.95
N ILE A 148 2.74 5.19 27.94
CA ILE A 148 3.82 6.17 27.88
C ILE A 148 4.08 6.66 29.30
N VAL A 149 5.32 6.56 29.75
CA VAL A 149 5.72 6.87 31.12
C VAL A 149 6.86 7.88 31.10
N SER A 150 6.81 8.90 31.94
CA SER A 150 7.90 9.86 32.13
C SER A 150 9.15 9.16 32.64
N ALA A 151 10.30 9.43 32.01
CA ALA A 151 11.54 8.77 32.41
C ALA A 151 12.10 9.31 33.73
N SER A 152 11.72 10.50 34.19
CA SER A 152 12.29 11.11 35.40
C SER A 152 11.67 10.54 36.69
N ASP A 153 10.36 10.37 36.71
CA ASP A 153 9.57 10.05 37.90
C ASP A 153 8.68 8.79 37.74
N LEU A 154 8.78 8.12 36.59
CA LEU A 154 8.04 6.89 36.28
C LEU A 154 6.52 7.06 36.35
N ARG A 155 6.03 8.29 36.16
CA ARG A 155 4.60 8.59 36.10
C ARG A 155 4.04 8.37 34.70
N ILE A 156 2.85 7.79 34.63
CA ILE A 156 2.12 7.57 33.38
C ILE A 156 1.74 8.92 32.79
N VAL A 157 2.14 9.16 31.55
CA VAL A 157 1.79 10.35 30.76
C VAL A 157 0.54 10.06 29.95
N GLU A 158 0.52 8.93 29.23
CA GLU A 158 -0.60 8.50 28.40
C GLU A 158 -0.74 6.97 28.45
N ALA A 159 -1.97 6.48 28.31
CA ALA A 159 -2.26 5.04 28.22
C ALA A 159 -3.41 4.83 27.25
N ASN A 160 -3.29 3.83 26.37
CA ASN A 160 -4.35 3.52 25.42
C ASN A 160 -5.48 2.70 26.06
N ARG A 161 -6.60 2.54 25.36
CA ARG A 161 -7.76 1.79 25.85
C ARG A 161 -7.41 0.38 26.35
N ALA A 162 -6.56 -0.35 25.63
CA ALA A 162 -6.13 -1.70 26.02
C ALA A 162 -5.31 -1.67 27.33
N ALA A 163 -4.41 -0.71 27.51
CA ALA A 163 -3.67 -0.52 28.75
C ALA A 163 -4.57 -0.11 29.91
N VAL A 164 -5.54 0.78 29.67
CA VAL A 164 -6.52 1.14 30.70
C VAL A 164 -7.25 -0.11 31.17
N GLN A 165 -7.69 -0.98 30.28
CA GLN A 165 -8.36 -2.23 30.65
C GLN A 165 -7.44 -3.21 31.39
N ALA A 166 -6.17 -3.30 30.99
CA ALA A 166 -5.18 -4.16 31.63
C ALA A 166 -4.84 -3.72 33.06
N LEU A 167 -4.70 -2.40 33.28
CA LEU A 167 -4.29 -1.81 34.56
C LEU A 167 -5.49 -1.55 35.49
N SER A 168 -6.67 -1.25 34.94
CA SER A 168 -7.89 -0.88 35.68
C SER A 168 -8.74 -2.08 36.13
N ALA A 169 -8.17 -3.28 36.22
CA ALA A 169 -8.81 -4.43 36.86
C ALA A 169 -9.05 -4.23 38.38
N SER A 170 -8.59 -3.11 38.96
CA SER A 170 -8.97 -2.66 40.31
C SER A 170 -10.33 -1.94 40.28
N GLU A 171 -11.18 -2.17 41.28
CA GLU A 171 -12.48 -1.51 41.52
C GLU A 171 -12.43 0.02 41.77
N ARG A 172 -11.39 0.71 41.30
CA ARG A 172 -11.32 2.18 41.25
C ARG A 172 -11.68 2.64 39.83
N ARG A 173 -12.96 2.44 39.48
CA ARG A 173 -13.55 3.09 38.30
C ARG A 173 -13.43 4.61 38.51
N ASN A 174 -12.71 5.29 37.60
CA ASN A 174 -12.63 6.76 37.46
C ASN A 174 -11.49 7.55 38.13
N GLU A 175 -10.35 6.94 38.51
CA GLU A 175 -9.13 7.75 38.68
C GLU A 175 -8.34 7.75 37.37
N ASP A 176 -8.08 8.95 36.84
CA ASP A 176 -7.25 9.18 35.67
C ASP A 176 -5.91 8.44 35.85
N LEU A 177 -5.55 7.52 34.94
CA LEU A 177 -4.29 6.78 35.02
C LEU A 177 -3.09 7.72 34.87
N ALA A 178 -3.31 8.88 34.24
CA ALA A 178 -2.33 9.94 34.09
C ALA A 178 -1.81 10.42 35.46
N GLY A 179 -0.50 10.50 35.59
CA GLY A 179 0.20 10.98 36.78
C GLY A 179 0.44 9.93 37.88
N ARG A 180 -0.06 8.69 37.73
CA ARG A 180 0.23 7.58 38.65
C ARG A 180 1.58 6.96 38.35
N GLU A 181 2.27 6.46 39.35
CA GLU A 181 3.54 5.75 39.16
C GLU A 181 3.28 4.31 38.69
N ILE A 182 3.85 3.92 37.54
CA ILE A 182 3.58 2.62 36.90
C ILE A 182 3.95 1.42 37.78
N LEU A 183 4.94 1.57 38.66
CA LEU A 183 5.39 0.49 39.56
C LEU A 183 4.35 0.11 40.62
N MET A 184 3.34 0.98 40.87
CA MET A 184 2.25 0.64 41.79
C MET A 184 1.34 -0.44 41.20
N ASP A 185 1.18 -0.46 39.87
CA ASP A 185 0.34 -1.44 39.16
C ASP A 185 1.07 -2.76 38.88
N VAL A 186 2.39 -2.80 39.10
CA VAL A 186 3.22 -4.01 39.02
C VAL A 186 3.24 -4.74 40.36
N ALA A 187 3.06 -6.06 40.31
CA ALA A 187 3.12 -6.93 41.48
C ALA A 187 4.45 -6.76 42.24
N PRO A 188 4.46 -6.76 43.59
CA PRO A 188 5.67 -6.47 44.38
C PRO A 188 6.90 -7.30 44.02
N GLN A 189 6.68 -8.57 43.64
CA GLN A 189 7.73 -9.51 43.25
C GLN A 189 8.48 -9.13 41.95
N ASP A 190 7.83 -8.41 41.04
CA ASP A 190 8.38 -8.07 39.72
C ASP A 190 8.95 -6.64 39.65
N ARG A 191 8.77 -5.83 40.70
CA ARG A 191 9.17 -4.41 40.70
C ARG A 191 10.67 -4.20 40.48
N GLU A 192 11.52 -5.02 41.08
CA GLU A 192 12.97 -4.93 40.88
C GLU A 192 13.38 -5.31 39.45
N ALA A 193 12.76 -6.35 38.87
CA ALA A 193 13.00 -6.75 37.50
C ALA A 193 12.59 -5.63 36.51
N VAL A 194 11.46 -4.97 36.75
CA VAL A 194 11.01 -3.82 35.95
C VAL A 194 11.97 -2.63 36.11
N ARG A 195 12.44 -2.31 37.32
CA ARG A 195 13.44 -1.25 37.54
C ARG A 195 14.73 -1.52 36.78
N GLU A 196 15.24 -2.74 36.84
CA GLU A 196 16.45 -3.14 36.12
C GLU A 196 16.25 -3.06 34.60
N MET A 197 15.07 -3.46 34.10
CA MET A 197 14.71 -3.30 32.70
C MET A 197 14.67 -1.82 32.27
N LEU A 198 14.03 -0.95 33.05
CA LEU A 198 13.96 0.48 32.76
C LEU A 198 15.36 1.13 32.77
N ALA A 199 16.23 0.72 33.69
CA ALA A 199 17.63 1.14 33.70
C ALA A 199 18.37 0.71 32.43
N ARG A 200 18.17 -0.55 31.98
CA ARG A 200 18.72 -1.04 30.70
C ARG A 200 18.17 -0.28 29.49
N ILE A 201 16.88 0.08 29.48
CA ILE A 201 16.27 0.89 28.42
C ILE A 201 16.88 2.30 28.40
N ARG A 202 17.19 2.88 29.57
CA ARG A 202 17.84 4.20 29.64
C ARG A 202 19.26 4.19 29.09
N ASP A 203 20.01 3.12 29.31
CA ASP A 203 21.39 2.96 28.83
C ASP A 203 21.46 2.58 27.34
N ARG A 204 20.61 1.64 26.89
CA ARG A 204 20.69 1.03 25.54
C ARG A 204 19.56 1.43 24.59
N GLY A 205 18.60 2.23 25.04
CA GLY A 205 17.42 2.67 24.29
C GLY A 205 16.29 1.62 24.16
N LYS A 206 16.58 0.31 24.32
CA LYS A 206 15.61 -0.80 24.26
C LYS A 206 16.05 -1.95 25.17
N ALA A 207 15.09 -2.77 25.63
CA ALA A 207 15.36 -3.99 26.39
C ALA A 207 14.57 -5.19 25.84
N LEU A 208 15.07 -6.40 26.15
CA LEU A 208 14.38 -7.67 25.90
C LEU A 208 13.10 -7.76 26.74
N SER A 209 12.10 -8.48 26.22
CA SER A 209 10.82 -8.63 26.90
C SER A 209 10.96 -9.45 28.17
N ILE A 210 10.32 -9.02 29.26
CA ILE A 210 10.26 -9.73 30.54
C ILE A 210 8.82 -10.10 30.88
N LEU A 211 8.62 -11.16 31.65
CA LEU A 211 7.31 -11.50 32.22
C LEU A 211 7.08 -10.64 33.47
N VAL A 212 5.92 -9.99 33.57
CA VAL A 212 5.50 -9.19 34.72
C VAL A 212 4.06 -9.51 35.08
N HIS A 213 3.72 -9.42 36.35
CA HIS A 213 2.35 -9.57 36.82
C HIS A 213 1.76 -8.18 37.12
N LEU A 214 0.60 -7.90 36.54
CA LEU A 214 -0.09 -6.60 36.67
C LEU A 214 -1.43 -6.74 37.41
N GLY A 215 -1.79 -5.71 38.17
CA GLY A 215 -3.05 -5.60 38.90
C GLY A 215 -3.16 -6.53 40.12
N GLN A 216 -4.31 -6.51 40.80
CA GLN A 216 -4.54 -7.32 42.01
C GLN A 216 -4.59 -8.83 41.74
N ASP A 217 -5.13 -9.23 40.58
CA ASP A 217 -5.18 -10.63 40.14
C ASP A 217 -3.81 -11.19 39.74
N ALA A 218 -2.75 -10.36 39.78
CA ALA A 218 -1.41 -10.70 39.33
C ALA A 218 -1.43 -11.44 37.99
N LYS A 219 -2.17 -10.90 37.00
CA LYS A 219 -2.24 -11.53 35.68
C LYS A 219 -0.89 -11.41 34.99
N PRO A 220 -0.39 -12.45 34.32
CA PRO A 220 0.91 -12.42 33.66
C PRO A 220 0.84 -11.67 32.33
N TRP A 221 1.83 -10.81 32.08
CA TRP A 221 2.00 -9.98 30.88
C TRP A 221 3.46 -10.00 30.44
N MET A 222 3.69 -10.02 29.13
CA MET A 222 5.00 -9.73 28.56
C MET A 222 5.18 -8.22 28.44
N LEU A 223 6.13 -7.65 29.19
CA LEU A 223 6.50 -6.25 29.11
C LEU A 223 7.67 -6.07 28.16
N ARG A 224 7.52 -5.16 27.20
CA ARG A 224 8.57 -4.63 26.33
C ARG A 224 8.66 -3.12 26.51
N GLY A 225 9.86 -2.55 26.38
CA GLY A 225 10.03 -1.11 26.53
C GLY A 225 11.08 -0.51 25.61
N SER A 226 10.88 0.76 25.25
CA SER A 226 11.83 1.58 24.49
C SER A 226 11.83 3.02 25.00
N LEU A 227 12.96 3.72 24.82
CA LEU A 227 13.09 5.13 25.16
C LEU A 227 12.81 6.00 23.94
N MET A 228 12.07 7.08 24.12
CA MET A 228 11.84 8.09 23.11
C MET A 228 11.99 9.50 23.69
N SER A 229 12.33 10.46 22.84
CA SER A 229 12.39 11.87 23.20
C SER A 229 11.05 12.55 22.90
N SER A 230 10.57 13.36 23.84
CA SER A 230 9.42 14.24 23.71
C SER A 230 9.83 15.68 24.03
N GLU A 231 9.00 16.68 23.68
CA GLU A 231 9.26 18.10 24.02
C GLU A 231 9.40 18.31 25.55
N ALA A 232 8.64 17.55 26.35
CA ALA A 232 8.67 17.62 27.81
C ALA A 232 9.81 16.81 28.45
N GLY A 233 10.66 16.15 27.67
CA GLY A 233 11.76 15.30 28.14
C GLY A 233 11.71 13.87 27.61
N GLN A 234 12.50 12.98 28.21
CA GLN A 234 12.53 11.57 27.82
C GLN A 234 11.32 10.83 28.39
N VAL A 235 10.72 9.95 27.58
CA VAL A 235 9.62 9.07 28.00
C VAL A 235 9.91 7.64 27.59
N PHE A 236 9.46 6.70 28.41
CA PHE A 236 9.44 5.27 28.11
C PHE A 236 8.13 4.91 27.42
N LEU A 237 8.23 4.26 26.27
CA LEU A 237 7.10 3.57 25.63
C LEU A 237 7.12 2.11 26.08
N LEU A 238 6.15 1.74 26.91
CA LEU A 238 5.98 0.40 27.46
C LEU A 238 4.80 -0.29 26.74
N GLN A 239 5.05 -1.50 26.26
CA GLN A 239 4.06 -2.35 25.61
C GLN A 239 3.87 -3.61 26.44
N PHE A 240 2.61 -3.93 26.72
CA PHE A 240 2.21 -5.10 27.46
C PHE A 240 1.36 -5.99 26.55
N THR A 241 1.82 -7.23 26.36
CA THR A 241 1.06 -8.26 25.67
C THR A 241 0.61 -9.28 26.71
N ALA A 242 -0.68 -9.61 26.75
CA ALA A 242 -1.19 -10.57 27.72
C ALA A 242 -0.44 -11.90 27.57
N ALA A 243 0.26 -12.33 28.62
CA ALA A 243 0.85 -13.66 28.62
C ALA A 243 -0.30 -14.61 28.96
N VAL A 244 -0.77 -15.36 27.98
CA VAL A 244 -1.84 -16.33 28.18
C VAL A 244 -1.28 -17.45 29.06
N VAL A 245 -1.40 -17.33 30.39
CA VAL A 245 -1.27 -18.48 31.29
C VAL A 245 -2.60 -19.21 31.29
N THR A 246 -2.85 -19.89 30.17
CA THR A 246 -3.78 -21.01 30.18
C THR A 246 -3.11 -22.14 30.93
N SER A 247 -3.72 -22.64 31.99
CA SER A 247 -3.58 -24.02 32.47
C SER A 247 -4.11 -25.05 31.43
N ARG A 248 -3.96 -24.75 30.14
CA ARG A 248 -4.33 -25.47 28.91
C ARG A 248 -3.38 -25.09 27.73
N GLY A 249 -2.15 -24.68 28.04
CA GLY A 249 -1.23 -23.97 27.13
C GLY A 249 -0.61 -24.73 25.97
N SER A 250 -0.93 -26.01 25.74
CA SER A 250 -0.49 -26.68 24.50
C SER A 250 -1.49 -26.52 23.36
N ASP A 251 -2.79 -26.47 23.65
CA ASP A 251 -3.84 -26.70 22.64
C ASP A 251 -4.19 -25.41 21.85
N HIS A 252 -3.97 -24.22 22.40
CA HIS A 252 -4.28 -22.94 21.72
C HIS A 252 -3.15 -22.39 20.86
N GLU A 253 -1.89 -22.47 21.29
CA GLU A 253 -0.74 -22.19 20.41
C GLU A 253 -0.67 -23.19 19.27
N GLU A 254 -0.94 -24.48 19.54
CA GLU A 254 -1.10 -25.48 18.48
C GLU A 254 -2.25 -25.13 17.55
N ARG A 255 -3.42 -24.69 18.04
CA ARG A 255 -4.55 -24.31 17.17
C ARG A 255 -4.29 -23.07 16.32
N ASP A 256 -3.66 -22.04 16.87
CA ASP A 256 -3.32 -20.83 16.11
C ASP A 256 -2.17 -21.08 15.13
N THR A 257 -1.18 -21.89 15.53
CA THR A 257 -0.12 -22.37 14.64
C THR A 257 -0.69 -23.25 13.54
N LEU A 258 -1.57 -24.21 13.86
CA LEU A 258 -2.21 -25.12 12.91
C LEU A 258 -3.11 -24.36 11.94
N LYS A 259 -3.87 -23.36 12.41
CA LYS A 259 -4.65 -22.47 11.57
C LYS A 259 -3.76 -21.66 10.63
N GLY A 260 -2.68 -21.08 11.15
CA GLY A 260 -1.70 -20.35 10.34
C GLY A 260 -0.97 -21.23 9.32
N LEU A 261 -0.72 -22.50 9.64
CA LEU A 261 -0.16 -23.48 8.73
C LEU A 261 -1.17 -23.86 7.63
N ILE A 262 -2.40 -24.20 7.99
CA ILE A 262 -3.48 -24.53 7.04
C ILE A 262 -3.71 -23.41 6.03
N ASP A 263 -3.71 -22.15 6.49
CA ASP A 263 -3.90 -20.99 5.62
C ASP A 263 -2.73 -20.78 4.63
N ARG A 264 -1.54 -21.33 4.92
CA ARG A 264 -0.30 -21.21 4.10
C ARG A 264 0.07 -22.48 3.34
N VAL A 265 -0.65 -23.59 3.52
CA VAL A 265 -0.40 -24.83 2.76
C VAL A 265 -0.61 -24.57 1.26
N PRO A 266 0.30 -25.04 0.39
CA PRO A 266 0.21 -24.81 -1.06
C PRO A 266 -0.91 -25.60 -1.75
N ASP A 267 -1.42 -26.64 -1.08
CA ASP A 267 -2.60 -27.40 -1.54
C ASP A 267 -3.88 -26.71 -1.05
N GLY A 268 -4.93 -26.76 -1.87
CA GLY A 268 -6.23 -26.18 -1.53
C GLY A 268 -6.83 -26.91 -0.34
N PHE A 269 -7.31 -26.17 0.66
CA PHE A 269 -7.95 -26.73 1.84
C PHE A 269 -9.28 -26.04 2.09
N VAL A 270 -10.33 -26.84 2.30
CA VAL A 270 -11.64 -26.36 2.75
C VAL A 270 -12.18 -27.22 3.89
N ALA A 271 -12.87 -26.57 4.82
CA ALA A 271 -13.67 -27.23 5.84
C ALA A 271 -15.15 -27.09 5.47
N LEU A 272 -15.85 -28.22 5.34
CA LEU A 272 -17.26 -28.27 4.99
C LEU A 272 -18.10 -28.68 6.20
N ASP A 273 -19.37 -28.29 6.19
CA ASP A 273 -20.39 -28.92 7.05
C ASP A 273 -20.91 -30.23 6.42
N PRO A 274 -21.77 -31.00 7.13
CA PRO A 274 -22.30 -32.26 6.60
C PRO A 274 -23.15 -32.12 5.33
N ALA A 275 -23.63 -30.91 5.02
CA ALA A 275 -24.37 -30.61 3.81
C ALA A 275 -23.46 -30.24 2.63
N GLY A 276 -22.13 -30.17 2.85
CA GLY A 276 -21.15 -29.81 1.82
C GLY A 276 -20.96 -28.30 1.63
N ILE A 277 -21.43 -27.48 2.59
CA ILE A 277 -21.28 -26.03 2.56
C ILE A 277 -19.93 -25.63 3.15
N ILE A 278 -19.23 -24.72 2.48
CA ILE A 278 -17.90 -24.26 2.89
C ILE A 278 -18.00 -23.34 4.12
N ARG A 279 -17.30 -23.72 5.19
CA ARG A 279 -17.18 -22.97 6.44
C ARG A 279 -15.81 -22.32 6.60
N HIS A 280 -14.78 -22.91 5.99
CA HIS A 280 -13.44 -22.33 5.91
C HIS A 280 -12.79 -22.69 4.58
N ALA A 281 -11.97 -21.79 4.05
CA ALA A 281 -11.12 -21.98 2.89
C ALA A 281 -9.77 -21.30 3.11
N ASN A 282 -8.68 -21.94 2.67
CA ASN A 282 -7.33 -21.34 2.64
C ASN A 282 -7.09 -20.59 1.31
N GLN A 283 -5.95 -19.89 1.21
CA GLN A 283 -5.61 -19.11 0.03
C GLN A 283 -5.43 -19.98 -1.22
N ALA A 284 -4.80 -21.15 -1.09
CA ALA A 284 -4.57 -22.05 -2.23
C ALA A 284 -5.89 -22.52 -2.87
N PHE A 285 -6.96 -22.73 -2.09
CA PHE A 285 -8.28 -23.02 -2.65
C PHE A 285 -8.83 -21.84 -3.44
N LEU A 286 -8.77 -20.63 -2.88
CA LEU A 286 -9.22 -19.40 -3.55
C LEU A 286 -8.51 -19.18 -4.89
N ASP A 287 -7.22 -19.50 -4.95
CA ASP A 287 -6.42 -19.41 -6.17
C ASP A 287 -6.86 -20.46 -7.22
N ILE A 288 -7.17 -21.69 -6.80
CA ILE A 288 -7.68 -22.75 -7.70
C ILE A 288 -9.05 -22.38 -8.29
N VAL A 289 -9.98 -21.85 -7.48
CA VAL A 289 -11.32 -21.44 -7.95
C VAL A 289 -11.36 -20.03 -8.54
N GLN A 290 -10.23 -19.31 -8.53
CA GLN A 290 -10.06 -17.96 -9.06
C GLN A 290 -10.98 -16.90 -8.41
N ILE A 291 -11.14 -16.95 -7.08
CA ILE A 291 -11.95 -16.00 -6.31
C ILE A 291 -11.07 -15.12 -5.44
N GLY A 292 -11.21 -13.79 -5.56
CA GLY A 292 -10.37 -12.82 -4.85
C GLY A 292 -10.72 -12.57 -3.38
N SER A 293 -11.86 -13.08 -2.88
CA SER A 293 -12.30 -12.85 -1.51
C SER A 293 -12.83 -14.12 -0.84
N LYS A 294 -12.31 -14.41 0.35
CA LYS A 294 -12.78 -15.52 1.19
C LYS A 294 -14.27 -15.42 1.54
N GLY A 295 -14.80 -14.19 1.68
CA GLY A 295 -16.21 -13.96 1.99
C GLY A 295 -17.19 -14.40 0.90
N SER A 296 -16.71 -14.50 -0.35
CA SER A 296 -17.53 -14.96 -1.50
C SER A 296 -17.62 -16.49 -1.61
N VAL A 297 -16.79 -17.20 -0.86
CA VAL A 297 -16.72 -18.67 -0.86
C VAL A 297 -17.38 -19.27 0.38
N ILE A 298 -17.28 -18.59 1.53
CA ILE A 298 -17.91 -19.04 2.77
C ILE A 298 -19.44 -19.02 2.61
N GLY A 299 -20.09 -20.13 2.92
CA GLY A 299 -21.55 -20.29 2.83
C GLY A 299 -22.04 -20.87 1.51
N GLU A 300 -21.16 -21.04 0.52
CA GLU A 300 -21.48 -21.69 -0.76
C GLU A 300 -21.23 -23.20 -0.71
N SER A 301 -21.88 -23.96 -1.60
CA SER A 301 -21.66 -25.41 -1.74
C SER A 301 -20.40 -25.69 -2.56
N LEU A 302 -19.57 -26.64 -2.12
CA LEU A 302 -18.38 -27.07 -2.88
C LEU A 302 -18.75 -27.63 -4.27
N SER A 303 -19.98 -28.14 -4.45
CA SER A 303 -20.46 -28.70 -5.72
C SER A 303 -20.46 -27.69 -6.87
N ARG A 304 -20.43 -26.39 -6.58
CA ARG A 304 -20.39 -25.31 -7.56
C ARG A 304 -19.14 -25.36 -8.44
N TRP A 305 -18.01 -25.79 -7.89
CA TRP A 305 -16.72 -25.76 -8.57
C TRP A 305 -16.24 -27.13 -9.06
N LEU A 306 -17.00 -28.21 -8.83
CA LEU A 306 -16.65 -29.56 -9.29
C LEU A 306 -17.26 -29.84 -10.68
N SER A 307 -16.51 -30.55 -11.52
CA SER A 307 -16.82 -30.86 -12.93
C SER A 307 -18.22 -31.37 -13.22
N GLN A 308 -18.80 -32.14 -12.30
CA GLN A 308 -20.20 -32.47 -12.34
C GLN A 308 -20.91 -31.88 -11.11
N PRO A 309 -21.72 -30.82 -11.28
CA PRO A 309 -22.51 -30.26 -10.20
C PRO A 309 -23.36 -31.35 -9.55
N GLY A 310 -23.03 -31.71 -8.31
CA GLY A 310 -23.78 -32.66 -7.49
C GLY A 310 -23.32 -34.11 -7.55
N ALA A 311 -22.79 -34.63 -8.67
CA ALA A 311 -22.40 -36.05 -8.75
C ALA A 311 -21.08 -36.34 -8.01
N ASP A 312 -20.06 -35.51 -8.21
CA ASP A 312 -18.74 -35.68 -7.60
C ASP A 312 -18.77 -35.45 -6.08
N LEU A 313 -19.49 -34.41 -5.63
CA LEU A 313 -19.63 -34.12 -4.20
C LEU A 313 -20.46 -35.18 -3.49
N THR A 314 -21.57 -35.63 -4.09
CA THR A 314 -22.41 -36.67 -3.47
C THR A 314 -21.67 -38.00 -3.36
N ALA A 315 -20.88 -38.38 -4.36
CA ALA A 315 -20.01 -39.55 -4.29
C ALA A 315 -18.96 -39.41 -3.18
N LEU A 316 -18.31 -38.25 -3.06
CA LEU A 316 -17.33 -37.96 -2.02
C LEU A 316 -17.94 -38.01 -0.61
N LEU A 317 -19.11 -37.38 -0.40
CA LEU A 317 -19.82 -37.41 0.88
C LEU A 317 -20.32 -38.81 1.24
N SER A 318 -20.83 -39.58 0.26
CA SER A 318 -21.27 -40.97 0.49
C SER A 318 -20.11 -41.86 0.91
N ASN A 319 -18.94 -41.72 0.27
CA ASN A 319 -17.73 -42.45 0.62
C ASN A 319 -17.21 -42.04 2.01
N LEU A 320 -17.29 -40.76 2.38
CA LEU A 320 -16.94 -40.30 3.73
C LEU A 320 -17.90 -40.81 4.80
N GLN A 321 -19.20 -40.90 4.53
CA GLN A 321 -20.15 -41.49 5.47
C GLN A 321 -19.85 -42.97 5.73
N ARG A 322 -19.44 -43.71 4.68
CA ARG A 322 -19.18 -45.15 4.75
C ARG A 322 -17.80 -45.50 5.31
N TYR A 323 -16.77 -44.74 4.96
CA TYR A 323 -15.37 -45.08 5.23
C TYR A 323 -14.62 -44.04 6.09
N LYS A 324 -15.28 -42.94 6.49
CA LYS A 324 -14.76 -41.80 7.29
C LYS A 324 -13.57 -41.05 6.68
N THR A 325 -12.91 -41.62 5.68
CA THR A 325 -11.79 -41.05 4.93
C THR A 325 -11.90 -41.40 3.46
N VAL A 326 -11.43 -40.51 2.60
CA VAL A 326 -11.31 -40.68 1.16
C VAL A 326 -9.92 -40.19 0.76
N ARG A 327 -9.23 -40.94 -0.10
CA ARG A 327 -7.90 -40.57 -0.63
C ARG A 327 -7.91 -40.75 -2.14
N LEU A 328 -7.09 -39.97 -2.83
CA LEU A 328 -6.84 -40.09 -4.27
C LEU A 328 -8.11 -40.01 -5.13
N PHE A 329 -9.07 -39.14 -4.74
CA PHE A 329 -10.29 -38.92 -5.52
C PHE A 329 -10.01 -37.89 -6.62
N SER A 330 -9.76 -38.35 -7.84
CA SER A 330 -9.47 -37.48 -8.99
C SER A 330 -10.73 -36.85 -9.57
N THR A 331 -10.70 -35.54 -9.78
CA THR A 331 -11.78 -34.76 -10.38
C THR A 331 -11.22 -33.44 -10.95
N THR A 332 -12.04 -32.66 -11.65
CA THR A 332 -11.64 -31.39 -12.24
C THR A 332 -12.38 -30.25 -11.57
N ILE A 333 -11.64 -29.24 -11.11
CA ILE A 333 -12.20 -27.99 -10.57
C ILE A 333 -12.29 -26.93 -11.66
N HIS A 334 -13.44 -26.28 -11.73
CA HIS A 334 -13.72 -25.17 -12.63
C HIS A 334 -13.68 -23.85 -11.85
N GLY A 335 -12.78 -22.94 -12.23
CA GLY A 335 -12.69 -21.60 -11.64
C GLY A 335 -13.70 -20.63 -12.25
N GLU A 336 -14.03 -19.57 -11.51
CA GLU A 336 -15.02 -18.54 -11.94
C GLU A 336 -14.56 -17.75 -13.19
N LEU A 337 -13.26 -17.73 -13.48
CA LEU A 337 -12.70 -17.08 -14.68
C LEU A 337 -12.46 -18.08 -15.83
N GLY A 338 -13.05 -19.28 -15.75
CA GLY A 338 -13.03 -20.29 -16.81
C GLY A 338 -11.77 -21.16 -16.86
N SER A 339 -10.99 -21.22 -15.78
CA SER A 339 -9.90 -22.22 -15.69
C SER A 339 -10.44 -23.61 -15.35
N GLU A 340 -9.81 -24.64 -15.90
CA GLU A 340 -10.02 -26.03 -15.52
C GLU A 340 -8.73 -26.57 -14.90
N THR A 341 -8.83 -27.05 -13.66
CA THR A 341 -7.69 -27.60 -12.91
C THR A 341 -7.99 -29.03 -12.51
N GLU A 342 -7.22 -29.98 -13.01
CA GLU A 342 -7.26 -31.35 -12.50
C GLU A 342 -6.69 -31.42 -11.08
N VAL A 343 -7.49 -31.94 -10.16
CA VAL A 343 -7.13 -32.06 -8.76
C VAL A 343 -7.33 -33.47 -8.24
N GLU A 344 -6.49 -33.82 -7.29
CA GLU A 344 -6.64 -35.01 -6.48
C GLU A 344 -7.15 -34.60 -5.10
N ILE A 345 -8.32 -35.14 -4.73
CA ILE A 345 -9.01 -34.81 -3.48
C ILE A 345 -8.75 -35.89 -2.44
N SER A 346 -8.36 -35.46 -1.24
CA SER A 346 -8.33 -36.27 -0.04
C SER A 346 -9.22 -35.63 1.01
N ALA A 347 -10.11 -36.41 1.63
CA ALA A 347 -11.07 -35.89 2.58
C ALA A 347 -11.15 -36.76 3.84
N VAL A 348 -11.46 -36.13 4.97
CA VAL A 348 -11.65 -36.79 6.26
C VAL A 348 -12.86 -36.18 6.97
N ALA A 349 -13.71 -37.05 7.51
CA ALA A 349 -14.78 -36.63 8.43
C ALA A 349 -14.20 -36.55 9.84
N GLY A 350 -14.26 -35.37 10.46
CA GLY A 350 -13.88 -35.16 11.86
C GLY A 350 -14.90 -35.78 12.82
N ASP A 351 -14.44 -36.36 13.92
CA ASP A 351 -15.27 -37.07 14.91
C ASP A 351 -15.27 -36.35 16.29
N GLY A 352 -15.22 -35.01 16.29
CA GLY A 352 -15.02 -34.20 17.49
C GLY A 352 -16.18 -33.25 17.83
N GLY A 353 -17.07 -33.67 18.74
CA GLY A 353 -18.10 -32.82 19.38
C GLY A 353 -19.23 -32.35 18.47
N ASP A 354 -20.22 -31.62 19.03
CA ASP A 354 -21.55 -31.20 18.49
C ASP A 354 -21.62 -30.68 17.03
N GLN A 355 -20.50 -30.50 16.32
CA GLN A 355 -20.45 -30.08 14.92
C GLN A 355 -19.50 -30.97 14.11
N ASN A 356 -20.07 -31.89 13.32
CA ASN A 356 -19.34 -32.74 12.39
C ASN A 356 -18.81 -31.92 11.21
N TYR A 357 -17.51 -31.62 11.19
CA TYR A 357 -16.85 -30.95 10.06
C TYR A 357 -16.14 -31.97 9.17
N ILE A 358 -16.11 -31.68 7.87
CA ILE A 358 -15.38 -32.47 6.87
C ILE A 358 -14.19 -31.63 6.38
N GLY A 359 -12.98 -32.13 6.57
CA GLY A 359 -11.78 -31.53 5.99
C GLY A 359 -11.52 -32.09 4.60
N VAL A 360 -11.36 -31.21 3.62
CA VAL A 360 -11.07 -31.58 2.23
C VAL A 360 -9.78 -30.89 1.78
N LEU A 361 -8.82 -31.68 1.34
CA LEU A 361 -7.56 -31.25 0.75
C LEU A 361 -7.62 -31.52 -0.76
N MET A 362 -7.26 -30.53 -1.57
CA MET A 362 -7.28 -30.54 -3.02
C MET A 362 -5.87 -30.23 -3.53
N ARG A 363 -5.25 -31.21 -4.16
CA ARG A 363 -3.91 -31.08 -4.70
C ARG A 363 -3.98 -30.94 -6.21
N ASN A 364 -3.41 -29.86 -6.75
CA ASN A 364 -3.28 -29.67 -8.19
C ASN A 364 -2.30 -30.70 -8.78
N ILE A 365 -2.78 -31.53 -9.70
CA ILE A 365 -2.00 -32.58 -10.37
C ILE A 365 -1.63 -32.24 -11.82
N SER A 366 -2.03 -31.08 -12.34
CA SER A 366 -1.74 -30.63 -13.71
C SER A 366 -0.23 -30.55 -14.01
N ARG A 367 0.61 -30.33 -12.98
CA ARG A 367 2.09 -30.32 -13.10
C ARG A 367 2.74 -31.71 -12.99
N ARG A 368 2.02 -32.71 -12.48
CA ARG A 368 2.53 -34.09 -12.35
C ARG A 368 2.32 -34.90 -13.62
N LEU A 369 1.23 -34.65 -14.34
CA LEU A 369 0.98 -35.31 -15.63
C LEU A 369 1.99 -34.88 -16.70
N SER A 370 2.58 -33.69 -16.61
CA SER A 370 3.64 -33.24 -17.52
C SER A 370 5.07 -33.62 -17.09
N SER A 371 5.26 -34.26 -15.94
CA SER A 371 6.61 -34.64 -15.42
C SER A 371 6.79 -36.11 -15.08
N ALA A 372 5.74 -36.94 -15.16
CA ALA A 372 5.88 -38.39 -15.08
C ALA A 372 6.17 -38.98 -16.48
N GLY A 373 7.40 -38.82 -16.98
CA GLY A 373 7.99 -39.72 -17.99
C GLY A 373 8.51 -39.11 -19.30
N GLU A 374 7.94 -38.02 -19.80
CA GLU A 374 8.17 -37.61 -21.20
C GLU A 374 9.42 -36.73 -21.42
N GLY A 375 9.73 -35.85 -20.47
CA GLY A 375 10.79 -34.84 -20.66
C GLY A 375 12.22 -35.35 -20.51
N ASP A 376 12.45 -36.38 -19.69
CA ASP A 376 13.81 -36.80 -19.30
C ASP A 376 14.43 -37.76 -20.32
N SER A 377 13.63 -38.64 -20.93
CA SER A 377 14.05 -39.57 -21.98
C SER A 377 14.46 -38.84 -23.27
N LEU A 378 13.65 -37.87 -23.72
CA LEU A 378 13.97 -37.07 -24.90
C LEU A 378 15.17 -36.13 -24.66
N ARG A 379 15.27 -35.51 -23.48
CA ARG A 379 16.43 -34.67 -23.11
C ARG A 379 17.73 -35.47 -23.06
N THR A 380 17.69 -36.69 -22.51
CA THR A 380 18.84 -37.59 -22.48
C THR A 380 19.25 -38.03 -23.89
N ALA A 381 18.28 -38.34 -24.76
CA ALA A 381 18.53 -38.71 -26.16
C ALA A 381 19.07 -37.55 -27.02
N LEU A 382 18.73 -36.30 -26.68
CA LEU A 382 19.20 -35.09 -27.38
C LEU A 382 20.54 -34.54 -26.85
N GLY A 383 20.98 -34.97 -25.65
CA GLY A 383 22.26 -34.58 -25.04
C GLY A 383 23.50 -34.69 -25.97
N PRO A 384 23.68 -35.78 -26.74
CA PRO A 384 24.81 -35.96 -27.65
C PRO A 384 24.86 -34.96 -28.81
N ILE A 385 23.76 -34.28 -29.14
CA ILE A 385 23.70 -33.29 -30.23
C ILE A 385 24.37 -31.98 -29.80
N SER A 386 24.28 -31.65 -28.51
CA SER A 386 24.92 -30.46 -27.93
C SER A 386 26.45 -30.52 -28.08
N GLU A 387 27.04 -31.72 -27.99
CA GLU A 387 28.48 -31.95 -28.18
C GLU A 387 28.93 -31.95 -29.66
N GLN A 388 28.00 -32.00 -30.60
CA GLN A 388 28.27 -31.93 -32.04
C GLN A 388 28.21 -30.52 -32.62
N LEU A 389 27.86 -29.51 -31.81
CA LEU A 389 27.92 -28.10 -32.17
C LEU A 389 29.37 -27.70 -32.50
N GLY A 390 29.60 -27.30 -33.75
CA GLY A 390 30.93 -26.94 -34.28
C GLY A 390 31.70 -28.07 -34.98
N ARG A 391 31.23 -29.34 -34.89
CA ARG A 391 31.86 -30.49 -35.56
C ARG A 391 31.09 -31.01 -36.79
N SER A 392 29.84 -30.59 -36.95
CA SER A 392 28.95 -30.98 -38.05
C SER A 392 28.27 -29.77 -38.68
N SER A 393 27.87 -29.88 -39.95
CA SER A 393 27.06 -28.84 -40.59
C SER A 393 25.66 -28.78 -39.97
N LEU A 394 25.08 -27.57 -39.90
CA LEU A 394 23.74 -27.33 -39.34
C LEU A 394 22.67 -28.22 -40.00
N ARG A 395 22.76 -28.42 -41.32
CA ARG A 395 21.85 -29.31 -42.06
C ARG A 395 21.90 -30.76 -41.56
N LYS A 396 23.08 -31.25 -41.18
CA LYS A 396 23.27 -32.60 -40.63
C LYS A 396 22.77 -32.69 -39.19
N LEU A 397 23.02 -31.67 -38.38
CA LEU A 397 22.51 -31.59 -37.00
C LEU A 397 20.98 -31.61 -36.96
N VAL A 398 20.32 -30.74 -37.74
CA VAL A 398 18.85 -30.70 -37.81
C VAL A 398 18.27 -32.03 -38.28
N LYS A 399 18.86 -32.66 -39.31
CA LYS A 399 18.41 -33.98 -39.79
C LYS A 399 18.53 -35.05 -38.71
N ASN A 400 19.60 -35.03 -37.91
CA ASN A 400 19.80 -35.97 -36.81
C ASN A 400 18.82 -35.73 -35.66
N THR A 401 18.59 -34.48 -35.28
CA THR A 401 17.60 -34.10 -34.26
C THR A 401 16.20 -34.58 -34.66
N VAL A 402 15.80 -34.33 -35.90
CA VAL A 402 14.50 -34.79 -36.41
C VAL A 402 14.38 -36.30 -36.32
N SER A 403 15.41 -37.07 -36.71
CA SER A 403 15.36 -38.53 -36.60
C SER A 403 15.28 -39.05 -35.16
N ILE A 404 15.97 -38.42 -34.20
CA ILE A 404 15.91 -38.81 -32.78
C ILE A 404 14.52 -38.51 -32.19
N VAL A 405 13.97 -37.33 -32.51
CA VAL A 405 12.63 -36.93 -32.07
C VAL A 405 11.56 -37.83 -32.69
N GLU A 406 11.66 -38.13 -33.98
CA GLU A 406 10.74 -39.05 -34.66
C GLU A 406 10.81 -40.46 -34.08
N GLN A 407 12.01 -40.98 -33.80
CA GLN A 407 12.17 -42.31 -33.20
C GLN A 407 11.55 -42.39 -31.80
N HIS A 408 11.69 -41.34 -30.99
CA HIS A 408 11.08 -41.26 -29.66
C HIS A 408 9.55 -41.37 -29.74
N TYR A 409 8.91 -40.51 -30.53
CA TYR A 409 7.45 -40.49 -30.65
C TYR A 409 6.88 -41.76 -31.30
N VAL A 410 7.59 -42.36 -32.26
CA VAL A 410 7.17 -43.63 -32.86
C VAL A 410 7.21 -44.77 -31.84
N LYS A 411 8.23 -44.82 -30.98
CA LYS A 411 8.36 -45.84 -29.93
C LYS A 411 7.29 -45.68 -28.85
N GLU A 412 7.04 -44.46 -28.42
CA GLU A 412 6.05 -44.14 -27.38
C GLU A 412 4.62 -44.43 -27.84
N ALA A 413 4.29 -44.07 -29.08
CA ALA A 413 3.00 -44.39 -29.67
C ALA A 413 2.79 -45.92 -29.83
N LEU A 414 3.85 -46.69 -30.09
CA LEU A 414 3.80 -48.15 -30.10
C LEU A 414 3.52 -48.73 -28.71
N GLU A 415 4.18 -48.21 -27.66
CA GLU A 415 3.98 -48.62 -26.27
C GLU A 415 2.55 -48.32 -25.79
N LEU A 416 2.05 -47.12 -26.07
CA LEU A 416 0.67 -46.70 -25.75
C LEU A 416 -0.39 -47.54 -26.49
N SER A 417 -0.09 -47.97 -27.71
CA SER A 417 -0.97 -48.82 -28.53
C SER A 417 -0.85 -50.31 -28.21
N GLY A 418 -0.03 -50.70 -27.23
CA GLY A 418 0.25 -52.10 -26.90
C GLY A 418 0.81 -52.90 -28.10
N GLY A 419 1.56 -52.26 -28.99
CA GLY A 419 2.12 -52.87 -30.20
C GLY A 419 1.17 -52.92 -31.41
N ASN A 420 -0.06 -52.42 -31.31
CA ASN A 420 -0.98 -52.38 -32.45
C ASN A 420 -0.60 -51.29 -33.46
N ARG A 421 0.06 -51.69 -34.55
CA ARG A 421 0.54 -50.81 -35.62
C ARG A 421 -0.56 -49.95 -36.27
N THR A 422 -1.80 -50.41 -36.30
CA THR A 422 -2.91 -49.64 -36.88
C THR A 422 -3.32 -48.49 -35.97
N ALA A 423 -3.48 -48.76 -34.68
CA ALA A 423 -3.77 -47.74 -33.68
C ALA A 423 -2.62 -46.74 -33.54
N THR A 424 -1.37 -47.21 -33.62
CA THR A 424 -0.18 -46.35 -33.63
C THR A 424 -0.16 -45.39 -34.83
N ALA A 425 -0.54 -45.86 -36.02
CA ALA A 425 -0.60 -45.01 -37.21
C ALA A 425 -1.66 -43.90 -37.07
N GLU A 426 -2.81 -44.24 -36.50
CA GLU A 426 -3.88 -43.27 -36.21
C GLU A 426 -3.46 -42.25 -35.15
N LEU A 427 -2.84 -42.69 -34.04
CA LEU A 427 -2.35 -41.80 -32.97
C LEU A 427 -1.29 -40.81 -33.48
N LEU A 428 -0.43 -41.23 -34.42
CA LEU A 428 0.60 -40.37 -35.01
C LEU A 428 0.11 -39.56 -36.22
N GLY A 429 -1.13 -39.77 -36.68
CA GLY A 429 -1.67 -39.12 -37.88
C GLY A 429 -0.93 -39.49 -39.17
N LEU A 430 -0.34 -40.69 -39.24
CA LEU A 430 0.44 -41.17 -40.38
C LEU A 430 -0.34 -42.23 -41.17
N SER A 431 -0.08 -42.33 -42.48
CA SER A 431 -0.53 -43.51 -43.24
C SER A 431 0.19 -44.76 -42.74
N ARG A 432 -0.47 -45.92 -42.79
CA ARG A 432 0.14 -47.21 -42.39
C ARG A 432 1.47 -47.45 -43.10
N GLN A 433 1.55 -47.13 -44.40
CA GLN A 433 2.78 -47.25 -45.20
C GLN A 433 3.91 -46.34 -44.69
N SER A 434 3.59 -45.10 -44.28
CA SER A 434 4.56 -44.16 -43.71
C SER A 434 5.08 -44.61 -42.35
N LEU A 435 4.21 -45.21 -41.52
CA LEU A 435 4.61 -45.82 -40.26
C LEU A 435 5.56 -47.00 -40.49
N TYR A 436 5.23 -47.93 -41.40
CA TYR A 436 6.11 -49.07 -41.72
C TYR A 436 7.49 -48.62 -42.22
N ALA A 437 7.57 -47.58 -43.04
CA ALA A 437 8.83 -47.01 -43.50
C ALA A 437 9.67 -46.43 -42.34
N LYS A 438 9.03 -45.80 -41.35
CA LYS A 438 9.69 -45.25 -40.16
C LYS A 438 10.13 -46.35 -39.18
N LEU A 439 9.32 -47.39 -38.97
CA LEU A 439 9.68 -48.55 -38.14
C LEU A 439 10.92 -49.27 -38.69
N ASN A 440 10.96 -49.50 -40.01
CA ASN A 440 12.13 -50.04 -40.70
C ASN A 440 13.37 -49.15 -40.55
N ARG A 441 13.20 -47.84 -40.78
CA ARG A 441 14.30 -46.87 -40.71
C ARG A 441 14.94 -46.78 -39.31
N TYR A 442 14.16 -47.01 -38.26
CA TYR A 442 14.62 -46.91 -36.87
C TYR A 442 14.91 -48.27 -36.21
N GLY A 443 14.78 -49.38 -36.96
CA GLY A 443 15.08 -50.73 -36.46
C GLY A 443 14.14 -51.18 -35.34
N LEU A 444 12.88 -50.73 -35.36
CA LEU A 444 11.85 -51.04 -34.36
C LEU A 444 10.95 -52.21 -34.78
N GLU A 445 11.48 -53.15 -35.57
CA GLU A 445 10.77 -54.39 -35.93
C GLU A 445 11.05 -55.49 -34.89
N ASP A 446 9.96 -56.14 -34.47
CA ASP A 446 9.82 -57.33 -33.61
C ASP A 446 9.82 -57.21 -32.07
N ARG A 447 8.59 -57.20 -31.54
CA ARG A 447 8.10 -58.21 -30.59
C ARG A 447 6.65 -58.57 -30.96
N GLU A 448 6.47 -59.57 -31.82
CA GLU A 448 5.20 -60.30 -31.85
C GLU A 448 5.09 -61.10 -30.54
N PRO A 449 4.00 -60.99 -29.77
CA PRO A 449 3.73 -61.96 -28.72
C PRO A 449 3.33 -63.27 -29.39
N GLU A 450 4.07 -64.35 -29.13
CA GLU A 450 3.65 -65.71 -29.42
C GLU A 450 2.21 -65.91 -28.91
N SER A 451 1.29 -66.12 -29.84
CA SER A 451 -0.05 -66.64 -29.55
C SER A 451 0.13 -67.99 -28.86
N GLN A 452 -0.17 -68.07 -27.56
CA GLN A 452 -0.35 -69.34 -26.89
C GLN A 452 -1.51 -70.07 -27.57
N ASP A 453 -1.15 -71.14 -28.26
CA ASP A 453 -2.06 -72.17 -28.75
C ASP A 453 -2.96 -72.64 -27.60
N SER A 454 -4.27 -72.45 -27.80
CA SER A 454 -5.28 -73.26 -27.16
C SER A 454 -5.24 -74.65 -27.79
N SER A 455 -4.51 -75.59 -27.19
CA SER A 455 -4.75 -77.02 -27.41
C SER A 455 -5.70 -77.52 -26.34
N GLU A 456 -6.95 -77.72 -26.74
CA GLU A 456 -7.91 -78.65 -26.16
C GLU A 456 -7.28 -80.06 -26.11
N ASP A 457 -7.20 -80.64 -24.92
CA ASP A 457 -7.81 -81.95 -24.56
C ASP A 457 -7.62 -82.25 -23.06
#